data_AF-U2F577-F1
#
_entry.id   AF-U2F577-F1
#
_cell.length_a   1.000
_cell.length_b   1.000
_cell.length_c   1.000
_cell.angle_alpha   90.00
_cell.angle_beta   90.00
_cell.angle_gamma   90.00
#
_symmetry.space_group_name_H-M   'P 1'
#
loop_
_entity.id
_entity.type
_entity.pdbx_description
1 polymer ?
#
loop_
_entity_poly.entity_id
_entity_poly.type
_entity_poly.pdbx_seq_one_letter_code
_entity_poly.pdbx_strand_id
1 'polypeptide(L)'
;MDITNDDLLKEVSTRELLELSDFEGSGAINQGVIDDSVNDALAYISSFIKLPQNPTPLLKDIGVNLTIIELKKRNNFPKEALNEQIAKLDALLLKMASKKLPITLEDDSAPKLGIRAFRHSEKKMDLKDLNG
;
A
#
# COMPACT_ATOMS: atom_id res chain seq x y z
N MET A 1 7.50 -5.83 -10.39
CA MET A 1 6.36 -5.34 -9.59
C MET A 1 5.74 -4.25 -10.41
N ASP A 2 4.51 -4.48 -10.85
CA ASP A 2 3.87 -3.61 -11.83
C ASP A 2 2.73 -2.86 -11.16
N ILE A 3 2.73 -1.54 -11.29
CA ILE A 3 1.69 -0.65 -10.79
C ILE A 3 0.93 -0.14 -11.99
N THR A 4 -0.39 -0.38 -12.01
CA THR A 4 -1.25 -0.02 -13.14
C THR A 4 -2.17 1.15 -12.77
N ASN A 5 -2.78 1.77 -13.78
CA ASN A 5 -3.80 2.80 -13.54
C ASN A 5 -4.97 2.27 -12.69
N ASP A 6 -5.37 1.00 -12.88
CA ASP A 6 -6.41 0.38 -12.07
C ASP A 6 -6.01 0.25 -10.59
N ASP A 7 -4.71 0.13 -10.30
CA ASP A 7 -4.22 0.15 -8.92
C ASP A 7 -4.26 1.57 -8.33
N LEU A 8 -3.87 2.58 -9.11
CA LEU A 8 -3.95 3.98 -8.69
C LEU A 8 -5.42 4.42 -8.45
N LEU A 9 -6.33 3.98 -9.32
CA LEU A 9 -7.75 4.34 -9.26
C LEU A 9 -8.51 3.72 -8.09
N LYS A 10 -7.90 2.77 -7.35
CA LYS A 10 -8.44 2.29 -6.06
C LYS A 10 -8.23 3.31 -4.94
N GLU A 11 -7.23 4.17 -5.06
CA GLU A 11 -6.84 5.14 -4.04
C GLU A 11 -7.25 6.57 -4.39
N VAL A 12 -7.32 6.90 -5.69
CA VAL A 12 -7.72 8.23 -6.18
C VAL A 12 -8.82 8.15 -7.23
N SER A 13 -9.61 9.21 -7.35
CA SER A 13 -10.61 9.29 -8.43
C SER A 13 -9.94 9.49 -9.80
N THR A 14 -10.64 9.14 -10.88
CA THR A 14 -10.18 9.42 -12.25
C THR A 14 -9.90 10.90 -12.48
N ARG A 15 -10.72 11.79 -11.89
CA ARG A 15 -10.51 13.25 -11.96
C ARG A 15 -9.21 13.65 -11.26
N GLU A 16 -8.95 13.14 -10.06
CA GLU A 16 -7.71 13.43 -9.34
C GLU A 16 -6.49 12.88 -10.08
N LEU A 17 -6.56 11.66 -10.64
CA LEU A 17 -5.46 11.10 -11.42
C LEU A 17 -5.18 11.90 -12.69
N LEU A 18 -6.22 12.41 -13.36
CA LEU A 18 -6.09 13.35 -14.46
C LEU A 18 -5.38 14.63 -14.02
N GLU A 19 -5.91 15.30 -12.98
CA GLU A 19 -5.35 16.55 -12.44
C GLU A 19 -3.89 16.40 -12.01
N LEU A 20 -3.53 15.24 -11.45
CA LEU A 20 -2.18 14.95 -11.00
C LEU A 20 -1.21 14.60 -12.13
N SER A 21 -1.69 14.11 -13.27
CA SER A 21 -0.84 13.70 -14.40
C SER A 21 -0.75 14.75 -15.51
N ASP A 22 -1.76 15.60 -15.66
CA ASP A 22 -1.88 16.56 -16.77
C ASP A 22 -1.22 17.91 -16.49
N PHE A 23 0.11 17.94 -16.49
CA PHE A 23 0.89 19.18 -16.28
C PHE A 23 0.74 20.21 -17.38
N GLU A 24 0.39 19.79 -18.58
CA GLU A 24 0.29 20.64 -19.77
C GLU A 24 -1.13 21.17 -20.03
N GLY A 25 -2.11 20.74 -19.22
CA GLY A 25 -3.52 21.12 -19.39
C GLY A 25 -4.15 20.56 -20.67
N SER A 26 -3.70 19.37 -21.10
CA SER A 26 -4.20 18.66 -22.28
C SER A 26 -5.62 18.12 -22.13
N GLY A 27 -6.11 17.99 -20.89
CA GLY A 27 -7.39 17.37 -20.56
C GLY A 27 -7.38 15.83 -20.62
N ALA A 28 -6.20 15.22 -20.75
CA ALA A 28 -6.03 13.76 -20.81
C ALA A 28 -4.99 13.26 -19.79
N ILE A 29 -5.16 12.02 -19.33
CA ILE A 29 -4.18 11.38 -18.44
C ILE A 29 -2.86 11.24 -19.19
N ASN A 30 -1.79 11.77 -18.61
CA ASN A 30 -0.45 11.65 -19.17
C ASN A 30 0.25 10.39 -18.60
N GLN A 31 0.28 9.32 -19.40
CA GLN A 31 0.88 8.05 -18.97
C GLN A 31 2.40 8.17 -18.73
N GLY A 32 3.12 9.01 -19.49
CA GLY A 32 4.56 9.17 -19.29
C GLY A 32 4.90 9.75 -17.91
N VAL A 33 4.10 10.69 -17.45
CA VAL A 33 4.21 11.27 -16.10
C VAL A 33 3.91 10.24 -15.00
N ILE A 34 2.91 9.39 -15.23
CA ILE A 34 2.58 8.28 -14.33
C ILE A 34 3.74 7.29 -14.28
N ASP A 35 4.24 6.86 -15.43
CA ASP A 35 5.32 5.87 -15.54
C ASP A 35 6.60 6.38 -14.86
N ASP A 36 6.95 7.65 -15.04
CA ASP A 36 8.08 8.26 -14.33
C ASP A 36 7.87 8.25 -12.81
N SER A 37 6.67 8.57 -12.34
CA SER A 37 6.34 8.59 -10.92
C SER A 37 6.28 7.17 -10.31
N VAL A 38 5.89 6.17 -11.11
CA VAL A 38 6.01 4.74 -10.76
C VAL A 38 7.48 4.38 -10.63
N ASN A 39 8.32 4.74 -11.60
CA ASN A 39 9.75 4.45 -11.56
C ASN A 39 10.46 5.08 -10.34
N ASP A 40 10.13 6.34 -10.02
CA ASP A 40 10.65 7.02 -8.82
C ASP A 40 10.24 6.30 -7.53
N ALA A 41 8.96 5.90 -7.43
CA ALA A 41 8.47 5.13 -6.28
C ALA A 41 9.15 3.75 -6.16
N LEU A 42 9.33 3.04 -7.28
CA LEU A 42 10.02 1.75 -7.33
C LEU A 42 11.50 1.88 -6.96
N ALA A 43 12.17 2.94 -7.43
CA ALA A 43 13.54 3.26 -7.06
C ALA A 43 13.67 3.57 -5.56
N TYR A 44 12.71 4.31 -5.00
CA TYR A 44 12.64 4.58 -3.58
C TYR A 44 12.52 3.30 -2.76
N ILE A 45 11.57 2.42 -3.09
CA ILE A 45 11.44 1.11 -2.43
C ILE A 45 12.72 0.28 -2.57
N SER A 46 13.37 0.34 -3.73
CA SER A 46 14.61 -0.39 -4.02
C SER A 46 15.79 0.03 -3.13
N SER A 47 15.73 1.20 -2.50
CA SER A 47 16.71 1.62 -1.50
C SER A 47 16.59 0.88 -0.16
N PHE A 48 15.43 0.27 0.12
CA PHE A 48 15.18 -0.51 1.35
C PHE A 48 15.28 -2.02 1.09
N ILE A 49 14.72 -2.49 -0.02
CA ILE A 49 14.56 -3.92 -0.31
C ILE A 49 14.76 -4.20 -1.81
N LYS A 50 15.20 -5.42 -2.14
CA LYS A 50 15.17 -5.88 -3.53
C LYS A 50 13.72 -6.14 -3.95
N LEU A 51 13.28 -5.51 -5.04
CA LEU A 51 11.92 -5.70 -5.56
C LEU A 51 11.68 -7.17 -5.97
N PRO A 52 10.64 -7.82 -5.42
CA PRO A 52 10.30 -9.19 -5.78
C PRO A 52 9.48 -9.24 -7.07
N GLN A 53 9.46 -10.41 -7.71
CA GLN A 53 8.60 -10.69 -8.86
C GLN A 53 7.12 -10.80 -8.44
N ASN A 54 6.86 -11.48 -7.32
CA ASN A 54 5.52 -11.66 -6.74
C ASN A 54 5.42 -10.91 -5.41
N PRO A 55 5.22 -9.58 -5.42
CA PRO A 55 5.12 -8.78 -4.20
C PRO A 55 3.89 -9.16 -3.38
N THR A 56 3.95 -8.93 -2.07
CA THR A 56 2.75 -8.95 -1.22
C THR A 56 1.80 -7.81 -1.61
N PRO A 57 0.48 -7.95 -1.39
CA PRO A 57 -0.47 -6.85 -1.61
C PRO A 57 -0.06 -5.58 -0.88
N LEU A 58 0.40 -5.71 0.38
CA LEU A 58 0.91 -4.58 1.16
C LEU A 58 2.10 -3.87 0.47
N LEU A 59 3.05 -4.61 -0.11
CA LEU A 59 4.16 -3.99 -0.83
C LEU A 59 3.68 -3.29 -2.10
N LYS A 60 2.69 -3.86 -2.79
CA LYS A 60 2.07 -3.21 -3.95
C LYS A 60 1.35 -1.91 -3.55
N ASP A 61 0.61 -1.93 -2.46
CA ASP A 61 -0.10 -0.75 -1.91
C ASP A 61 0.90 0.35 -1.49
N ILE A 62 2.05 -0.03 -0.91
CA ILE A 62 3.13 0.93 -0.64
C ILE A 62 3.62 1.59 -1.93
N GLY A 63 3.83 0.79 -2.99
CA GLY A 63 4.19 1.29 -4.32
C GLY A 63 3.18 2.31 -4.86
N VAL A 64 1.89 1.95 -4.85
CA VAL A 64 0.79 2.83 -5.28
C VAL A 64 0.80 4.16 -4.51
N ASN A 65 0.88 4.10 -3.18
CA ASN A 65 0.88 5.29 -2.33
C ASN A 65 2.10 6.18 -2.59
N LEU A 66 3.29 5.60 -2.77
CA LEU A 66 4.49 6.35 -3.13
C LEU A 66 4.37 6.99 -4.51
N THR A 67 3.79 6.30 -5.50
CA THR A 67 3.53 6.88 -6.83
C THR A 67 2.61 8.10 -6.74
N ILE A 68 1.52 8.01 -5.96
CA ILE A 68 0.60 9.15 -5.75
C ILE A 68 1.30 10.31 -5.03
N ILE A 69 2.20 10.02 -4.07
CA ILE A 69 3.01 11.03 -3.40
C ILE A 69 3.95 11.72 -4.39
N GLU A 70 4.60 11.00 -5.30
CA GLU A 70 5.46 11.61 -6.33
C GLU A 70 4.66 12.47 -7.31
N LEU A 71 3.50 12.00 -7.75
CA LEU A 71 2.58 12.82 -8.55
C LEU A 71 2.18 14.12 -7.82
N LYS A 72 1.86 14.04 -6.52
CA LYS A 72 1.54 15.22 -5.69
C LYS A 72 2.74 16.16 -5.55
N LYS A 73 3.95 15.64 -5.34
CA LYS A 73 5.18 16.45 -5.29
C LYS A 73 5.43 17.20 -6.59
N ARG A 74 5.26 16.52 -7.74
CA ARG A 74 5.39 17.15 -9.06
C ARG A 74 4.37 18.28 -9.25
N ASN A 75 3.20 18.17 -8.63
CA ASN A 75 2.17 19.23 -8.57
C ASN A 75 2.40 20.28 -7.45
N ASN A 76 3.60 20.35 -6.88
CA ASN A 76 3.96 21.31 -5.82
C ASN A 76 3.07 21.24 -4.56
N PHE A 77 2.54 20.05 -4.23
CA PHE A 77 1.84 19.88 -2.96
C PHE A 77 2.79 20.18 -1.78
N PRO A 78 2.30 20.81 -0.70
CA PRO A 78 3.12 21.11 0.47
C PRO A 78 3.75 19.82 1.03
N LYS A 79 5.08 19.82 1.16
CA LYS A 79 5.83 18.65 1.62
C LYS A 79 5.38 18.20 3.01
N GLU A 80 5.04 19.16 3.87
CA GLU A 80 4.54 18.94 5.22
C GLU A 80 3.26 18.10 5.23
N ALA A 81 2.40 18.26 4.22
CA ALA A 81 1.16 17.50 4.08
C ALA A 81 1.41 16.04 3.68
N LEU A 82 2.60 15.71 3.16
CA LEU A 82 2.98 14.37 2.70
C LEU A 82 3.86 13.63 3.73
N ASN A 83 4.51 14.34 4.63
CA ASN A 83 5.51 13.78 5.57
C ASN A 83 4.95 12.64 6.45
N GLU A 84 3.72 12.77 6.94
CA GLU A 84 3.12 11.72 7.78
C GLU A 84 2.90 10.42 6.99
N GLN A 85 2.47 10.52 5.74
CA GLN A 85 2.26 9.37 4.86
C GLN A 85 3.59 8.72 4.52
N ILE A 86 4.59 9.51 4.13
CA ILE A 86 5.95 9.02 3.85
C ILE A 86 6.52 8.29 5.07
N ALA A 87 6.44 8.88 6.27
CA ALA A 87 6.95 8.26 7.48
C ALA A 87 6.27 6.92 7.82
N LYS A 88 4.96 6.78 7.54
CA LYS A 88 4.25 5.50 7.69
C LYS A 88 4.76 4.45 6.72
N LEU A 89 4.98 4.83 5.45
CA LEU A 89 5.49 3.94 4.41
C LEU A 89 6.94 3.51 4.72
N ASP A 90 7.79 4.44 5.15
CA ASP A 90 9.16 4.16 5.58
C ASP A 90 9.21 3.16 6.72
N ALA A 91 8.35 3.32 7.72
CA ALA A 91 8.28 2.39 8.84
C ALA A 91 7.90 0.96 8.40
N LEU A 92 7.06 0.82 7.37
CA LEU A 92 6.70 -0.47 6.78
C LEU A 92 7.86 -1.05 5.97
N LEU A 93 8.50 -0.23 5.13
CA LEU A 93 9.66 -0.63 4.33
C LEU A 93 10.85 -1.05 5.21
N LEU A 94 11.10 -0.38 6.33
CA LEU A 94 12.11 -0.77 7.31
C LEU A 94 11.77 -2.12 7.98
N LYS A 95 10.49 -2.38 8.26
CA LYS A 95 10.05 -3.70 8.76
C LYS A 95 10.24 -4.79 7.71
N MET A 96 10.01 -4.48 6.44
CA MET A 96 10.27 -5.38 5.32
C MET A 96 11.77 -5.65 5.13
N ALA A 97 12.60 -4.62 5.17
CA ALA A 97 14.06 -4.72 5.08
C ALA A 97 14.66 -5.56 6.22
N SER A 98 14.10 -5.42 7.43
CA SER A 98 14.46 -6.24 8.60
C SER A 98 13.77 -7.60 8.65
N LYS A 99 13.08 -8.01 7.57
CA LYS A 99 12.37 -9.29 7.42
C LYS A 99 11.27 -9.55 8.47
N LYS A 100 10.79 -8.50 9.15
CA LYS A 100 9.65 -8.58 10.08
C LYS A 100 8.30 -8.62 9.34
N LEU A 101 8.27 -8.11 8.11
CA LEU A 101 7.14 -8.22 7.20
C LEU A 101 7.59 -8.91 5.91
N PRO A 102 6.79 -9.84 5.36
CA PRO A 102 7.12 -10.52 4.12
C PRO A 102 6.99 -9.56 2.92
N ILE A 103 7.90 -9.70 1.96
CA ILE A 103 7.90 -8.93 0.71
C ILE A 103 7.39 -9.76 -0.48
N THR A 104 7.50 -11.08 -0.41
CA THR A 104 6.99 -12.05 -1.38
C THR A 104 5.78 -12.78 -0.83
N LEU A 105 4.83 -13.10 -1.70
CA LEU A 105 3.85 -14.14 -1.40
C LEU A 105 4.54 -15.50 -1.55
N GLU A 106 4.94 -16.09 -0.43
CA GLU A 106 5.33 -17.50 -0.37
C GLU A 106 4.12 -18.29 0.13
N ASP A 107 3.64 -19.23 -0.69
CA ASP A 107 2.58 -20.16 -0.30
C ASP A 107 3.19 -21.29 0.54
N ASP A 108 3.55 -20.98 1.78
CA ASP A 108 4.08 -21.97 2.73
C ASP A 108 3.00 -22.35 3.76
N SER A 109 1.76 -22.47 3.27
CA SER A 109 0.56 -22.64 4.08
C SER A 109 0.34 -24.10 4.52
N ALA A 110 1.30 -24.67 5.25
CA ALA A 110 0.93 -25.69 6.21
C ALA A 110 0.09 -25.01 7.31
N PRO A 111 -1.17 -25.42 7.57
CA PRO A 111 -1.97 -24.86 8.65
C PRO A 111 -1.20 -25.00 9.96
N LYS A 112 -0.86 -23.88 10.60
CA LYS A 112 -0.25 -23.92 11.93
C LYS A 112 -1.31 -24.43 12.91
N LEU A 113 -1.19 -25.68 13.32
CA LEU A 113 -1.91 -26.28 14.44
C LEU A 113 -1.42 -25.62 15.75
N GLY A 114 -1.80 -24.36 15.97
CA GLY A 114 -1.27 -23.57 17.07
C GLY A 114 -2.34 -22.68 17.67
N ILE A 115 -2.93 -23.17 18.77
CA ILE A 115 -3.79 -22.48 19.75
C ILE A 115 -5.05 -21.84 19.14
N ARG A 116 -6.24 -22.16 19.68
CA ARG A 116 -7.51 -21.56 19.26
C ARG A 116 -7.38 -20.03 19.19
N ALA A 117 -7.51 -19.47 17.99
CA ALA A 117 -7.41 -18.03 17.74
C ALA A 117 -8.43 -17.21 18.56
N PHE A 118 -9.55 -17.84 18.91
CA PHE A 118 -10.56 -17.28 19.79
C PHE A 118 -10.49 -17.96 21.16
N ARG A 119 -9.92 -17.24 22.13
CA ARG A 119 -10.02 -17.59 23.56
C ARG A 119 -11.01 -16.63 24.21
N HIS A 120 -12.17 -17.14 24.58
CA HIS A 120 -13.12 -16.41 25.42
C HIS A 120 -12.70 -16.63 26.88
N SER A 121 -12.31 -15.56 27.56
CA SER A 121 -11.98 -15.56 28.99
C SER A 121 -13.22 -15.49 29.89
N GLU A 122 -14.37 -15.11 29.33
CA GLU A 122 -15.59 -14.89 30.08
C GLU A 122 -16.43 -16.17 30.20
N LYS A 123 -17.10 -16.32 31.35
CA LYS A 123 -18.06 -17.41 31.56
C LYS A 123 -19.19 -17.27 30.54
N LYS A 124 -19.53 -18.38 29.87
CA LYS A 124 -20.74 -18.44 29.03
C LYS A 124 -21.95 -18.03 29.86
N MET A 125 -22.74 -17.10 29.32
CA MET A 125 -24.07 -16.76 29.85
C MET A 125 -24.95 -18.01 29.76
N ASP A 126 -25.56 -18.41 30.88
CA ASP A 126 -26.51 -19.53 30.89
C ASP A 126 -27.85 -19.02 30.34
N LEU A 127 -28.20 -19.48 29.14
CA LEU A 127 -29.40 -19.05 28.43
C LEU A 127 -30.65 -19.82 28.87
N LYS A 128 -30.52 -20.74 29.84
CA LYS A 128 -31.65 -21.55 30.33
C LYS A 128 -32.77 -20.72 30.97
N ASP A 129 -32.44 -19.54 31.48
CA ASP A 129 -33.41 -18.65 32.15
C ASP A 129 -34.00 -17.57 31.22
N LEU A 130 -33.67 -17.60 29.92
CA LEU A 130 -34.11 -16.58 28.94
C LEU A 130 -35.45 -16.90 28.26
N ASN A 131 -36.06 -18.04 28.56
CA ASN A 131 -37.44 -18.34 28.15
C ASN A 131 -38.34 -18.31 29.40
N GLY A 132 -38.83 -17.12 29.73
CA GLY A 132 -40.03 -16.94 30.56
C GLY A 132 -41.29 -17.28 29.76
#